data_AF-A0A933N739-F1
#
_entry.id   AF-A0A933N739-F1
#
_cell.length_a   1.000
_cell.length_b   1.000
_cell.length_c   1.000
_cell.angle_alpha   90.00
_cell.angle_beta   90.00
_cell.angle_gamma   90.00
#
_symmetry.space_group_name_H-M   'P 1'
#
loop_
_entity.id
_entity.type
_entity.pdbx_description
1 polymer ?
#
loop_
_entity_poly.entity_id
_entity_poly.type
_entity_poly.pdbx_seq_one_letter_code
_entity_poly.pdbx_strand_id
1 'polypeptide(L)'
;MSPTSTIAKVALVATLAVCLPAQAYPTHTRMFRQHYARSVGCQLCHEVDDTQRNPFGEGWAKAGGTAAAFLAMEPLDSDGDGALDGAEIKAGSNPGKKTSTPESPGKFGLATPSTFIPVEPLRHIFGDARRIEASEVELSKDMISRAESRIGHPLDPSLRWLDLYFAVEEGRRTSVALFIYAETQKAKFVAIVGLDSRARVLKSVVLSSGKLASGPYARYLSCFQGKAAADLPAPSDCAPTDKQGLDGPTALELRGKVREALETLSIALARRT
;
A
#
# COMPACT_ATOMS: atom_id res chain seq x y z
N MET A 1 33.82 27.07 57.13
CA MET A 1 34.05 26.86 55.69
C MET A 1 33.48 25.50 55.33
N SER A 2 32.27 25.46 54.80
CA SER A 2 31.60 24.21 54.42
C SER A 2 31.48 24.15 52.89
N PRO A 3 31.84 23.03 52.24
CA PRO A 3 31.88 22.97 50.79
C PRO A 3 30.47 22.71 50.22
N THR A 4 30.10 23.50 49.22
CA THR A 4 28.91 23.34 48.37
C THR A 4 29.10 22.13 47.46
N SER A 5 28.22 21.12 47.61
CA SER A 5 28.15 19.97 46.71
C SER A 5 27.17 20.25 45.57
N THR A 6 27.72 20.42 44.37
CA THR A 6 26.99 20.58 43.12
C THR A 6 26.59 19.20 42.60
N ILE A 7 25.34 18.80 42.79
CA ILE A 7 24.80 17.56 42.19
C ILE A 7 24.40 17.87 40.74
N ALA A 8 25.18 17.34 39.80
CA ALA A 8 24.90 17.34 38.38
C ALA A 8 23.63 16.54 38.06
N LYS A 9 22.62 17.19 37.48
CA LYS A 9 21.43 16.52 36.94
C LYS A 9 21.78 15.94 35.56
N VAL A 10 21.99 14.64 35.48
CA VAL A 10 22.00 13.90 34.21
C VAL A 10 20.56 13.79 33.73
N ALA A 11 20.22 14.53 32.68
CA ALA A 11 18.93 14.41 32.01
C ALA A 11 18.94 13.14 31.16
N LEU A 12 18.21 12.12 31.60
CA LEU A 12 17.90 10.91 30.84
C LEU A 12 16.98 11.31 29.67
N VAL A 13 17.53 11.41 28.46
CA VAL A 13 16.73 11.56 27.24
C VAL A 13 16.05 10.23 26.97
N ALA A 14 14.78 10.13 27.34
CA ALA A 14 13.92 9.02 26.98
C ALA A 14 13.61 9.11 25.48
N THR A 15 14.35 8.37 24.66
CA THR A 15 14.02 8.16 23.25
C THR A 15 12.73 7.37 23.18
N LEU A 16 11.59 8.05 23.07
CA LEU A 16 10.34 7.42 22.66
C LEU A 16 10.54 6.91 21.22
N ALA A 17 10.81 5.61 21.09
CA ALA A 17 10.62 4.90 19.84
C ALA A 17 9.12 4.94 19.52
N VAL A 18 8.71 5.93 18.75
CA VAL A 18 7.38 5.96 18.15
C VAL A 18 7.33 4.80 17.16
N CYS A 19 6.79 3.68 17.60
CA CYS A 19 6.40 2.59 16.71
C CYS A 19 5.32 3.12 15.78
N LEU A 20 5.74 3.65 14.63
CA LEU A 20 4.81 3.92 13.54
C LEU A 20 4.18 2.58 13.17
N PRO A 21 2.84 2.45 13.11
CA PRO A 21 2.22 1.28 12.53
C PRO A 21 2.77 1.10 11.12
N ALA A 22 3.60 0.08 10.96
CA ALA A 22 4.08 -0.38 9.67
C ALA A 22 2.84 -0.83 8.90
N GLN A 23 2.32 0.06 8.06
CA GLN A 23 1.25 -0.28 7.15
C GLN A 23 1.84 -1.29 6.16
N ALA A 24 1.48 -2.56 6.34
CA ALA A 24 1.86 -3.65 5.46
C ALA A 24 1.11 -3.47 4.15
N TYR A 25 1.67 -2.65 3.27
CA TYR A 25 1.31 -2.62 1.87
C TYR A 25 1.92 -3.84 1.16
N PRO A 26 1.56 -4.13 -0.11
CA PRO A 26 2.25 -5.10 -0.95
C PRO A 26 3.78 -4.92 -1.06
N THR A 27 4.37 -3.90 -0.43
CA THR A 27 5.82 -3.78 -0.20
C THR A 27 6.42 -5.02 0.50
N HIS A 28 5.74 -5.64 1.46
CA HIS A 28 6.29 -6.83 2.15
C HIS A 28 6.21 -8.09 1.29
N THR A 29 5.13 -8.26 0.51
CA THR A 29 5.05 -9.38 -0.45
C THR A 29 6.06 -9.21 -1.58
N ARG A 30 6.36 -7.97 -2.01
CA ARG A 30 7.47 -7.66 -2.93
C ARG A 30 8.83 -7.98 -2.32
N MET A 31 9.05 -7.63 -1.06
CA MET A 31 10.28 -7.95 -0.35
C MET A 31 10.49 -9.47 -0.27
N PHE A 32 9.45 -10.22 0.04
CA PHE A 32 9.47 -11.68 0.01
C PHE A 32 9.80 -12.20 -1.39
N ARG A 33 9.16 -11.65 -2.42
CA ARG A 33 9.43 -12.01 -3.82
C ARG A 33 10.87 -11.73 -4.25
N GLN A 34 11.45 -10.61 -3.82
CA GLN A 34 12.85 -10.29 -4.09
C GLN A 34 13.79 -11.26 -3.40
N HIS A 35 13.45 -11.70 -2.19
CA HIS A 35 14.27 -12.62 -1.40
C HIS A 35 14.19 -14.08 -1.88
N TYR A 36 12.98 -14.59 -2.12
CA TYR A 36 12.73 -15.99 -2.44
C TYR A 36 12.37 -16.26 -3.91
N ALA A 37 12.38 -15.23 -4.76
CA ALA A 37 11.94 -15.29 -6.16
C ALA A 37 10.52 -15.86 -6.34
N ARG A 38 9.64 -15.69 -5.33
CA ARG A 38 8.29 -16.25 -5.27
C ARG A 38 7.26 -15.22 -4.84
N SER A 39 6.14 -15.16 -5.54
CA SER A 39 5.00 -14.33 -5.14
C SER A 39 4.17 -15.04 -4.07
N VAL A 40 3.70 -14.29 -3.09
CA VAL A 40 2.88 -14.78 -1.97
C VAL A 40 1.72 -13.82 -1.71
N GLY A 41 0.63 -14.32 -1.12
CA GLY A 41 -0.49 -13.50 -0.63
C GLY A 41 -0.25 -12.97 0.79
N CYS A 42 -1.15 -12.12 1.27
CA CYS A 42 -1.11 -11.58 2.64
C CYS A 42 -1.13 -12.70 3.71
N GLN A 43 -1.71 -13.87 3.37
CA GLN A 43 -1.85 -15.01 4.26
C GLN A 43 -0.51 -15.63 4.69
N LEU A 44 0.61 -15.27 4.06
CA LEU A 44 1.92 -15.62 4.59
C LEU A 44 2.12 -15.05 6.00
N CYS A 45 1.69 -13.81 6.23
CA CYS A 45 1.88 -13.12 7.51
C CYS A 45 0.55 -12.92 8.29
N HIS A 46 -0.59 -13.10 7.63
CA HIS A 46 -1.91 -12.81 8.19
C HIS A 46 -2.81 -14.04 8.24
N GLU A 47 -3.76 -13.99 9.17
CA GLU A 47 -4.95 -14.83 9.16
C GLU A 47 -5.84 -14.52 7.95
N VAL A 48 -6.78 -15.42 7.62
CA VAL A 48 -7.60 -15.34 6.39
C VAL A 48 -8.46 -14.06 6.33
N ASP A 49 -8.71 -13.41 7.47
CA ASP A 49 -9.48 -12.16 7.59
C ASP A 49 -8.62 -10.87 7.53
N ASP A 50 -7.32 -11.00 7.21
CA ASP A 50 -6.37 -9.93 6.87
C ASP A 50 -6.09 -8.88 7.97
N THR A 51 -6.62 -9.07 9.19
CA THR A 51 -6.40 -8.12 10.30
C THR A 51 -5.42 -8.63 11.35
N GLN A 52 -5.49 -9.92 11.68
CA GLN A 52 -4.59 -10.52 12.66
C GLN A 52 -3.36 -11.12 11.96
N ARG A 53 -2.18 -10.94 12.55
CA ARG A 53 -0.98 -11.65 12.10
C ARG A 53 -1.03 -13.10 12.57
N ASN A 54 -0.61 -14.01 11.69
CA ASN A 54 -0.36 -15.39 12.09
C ASN A 54 0.99 -15.48 12.85
N PRO A 55 1.34 -16.63 13.46
CA PRO A 55 2.57 -16.77 14.24
C PRO A 55 3.85 -16.38 13.49
N PHE A 56 3.97 -16.78 12.21
CA PHE A 56 5.09 -16.39 11.36
C PHE A 56 5.16 -14.87 11.16
N GLY A 57 4.03 -14.22 10.85
CA GLY A 57 3.95 -12.78 10.67
C GLY A 57 4.26 -12.00 11.95
N GLU A 58 3.85 -12.50 13.11
CA GLU A 58 4.26 -11.94 14.41
C GLU A 58 5.76 -12.08 14.65
N GLY A 59 6.32 -13.26 14.39
CA GLY A 59 7.76 -13.53 14.51
C GLY A 59 8.59 -12.62 13.59
N TRP A 60 8.21 -12.54 12.32
CA TRP A 60 8.86 -11.69 11.33
C TRP A 60 8.82 -10.20 11.73
N ALA A 61 7.68 -9.73 12.25
CA ALA A 61 7.56 -8.37 12.75
C ALA A 61 8.44 -8.12 13.98
N LYS A 62 8.51 -9.08 14.92
CA LYS A 62 9.41 -9.01 16.09
C LYS A 62 10.89 -9.03 15.69
N ALA A 63 11.24 -9.75 14.62
CA ALA A 63 12.57 -9.78 14.02
C ALA A 63 12.90 -8.52 13.18
N GLY A 64 12.03 -7.51 13.19
CA GLY A 64 12.28 -6.19 12.60
C GLY A 64 11.59 -5.93 11.26
N GLY A 65 10.86 -6.90 10.70
CA GLY A 65 10.03 -6.67 9.51
C GLY A 65 10.82 -6.30 8.25
N THR A 66 12.00 -6.90 8.06
CA THR A 66 12.89 -6.62 6.93
C THR A 66 13.20 -7.88 6.12
N ALA A 67 13.93 -7.74 5.02
CA ALA A 67 14.38 -8.90 4.24
C ALA A 67 15.30 -9.80 5.07
N ALA A 68 16.13 -9.22 5.94
CA ALA A 68 16.97 -9.97 6.87
C ALA A 68 16.13 -10.73 7.92
N ALA A 69 14.96 -10.22 8.28
CA ALA A 69 14.06 -10.92 9.19
C ALA A 69 13.56 -12.23 8.58
N PHE A 70 13.38 -12.35 7.26
CA PHE A 70 13.01 -13.63 6.64
C PHE A 70 14.06 -14.72 6.90
N LEU A 71 15.35 -14.41 6.75
CA LEU A 71 16.44 -15.33 7.07
C LEU A 71 16.47 -15.71 8.55
N ALA A 72 16.17 -14.75 9.43
CA ALA A 72 16.11 -15.01 10.86
C ALA A 72 14.94 -15.93 11.26
N MET A 73 13.88 -15.98 10.45
CA MET A 73 12.74 -16.86 10.65
C MET A 73 13.00 -18.29 10.15
N GLU A 74 13.81 -18.48 9.09
CA GLU A 74 14.04 -19.81 8.49
C GLU A 74 14.34 -20.98 9.45
N PRO A 75 15.13 -20.82 10.54
CA PRO A 75 15.42 -21.90 11.47
C PRO A 75 14.37 -22.09 12.58
N LEU A 76 13.28 -21.32 12.57
CA LEU A 76 12.20 -21.42 13.55
C LEU A 76 11.11 -22.37 13.06
N ASP A 77 10.25 -22.80 13.97
CA ASP A 77 9.00 -23.51 13.72
C ASP A 77 7.89 -22.59 14.25
N SER A 78 7.46 -21.65 13.41
CA SER A 78 6.63 -20.52 13.83
C SER A 78 5.25 -20.98 14.28
N ASP A 79 4.66 -21.94 13.59
CA ASP A 79 3.33 -22.41 13.93
C ASP A 79 3.35 -23.59 14.91
N GLY A 80 4.45 -24.33 15.06
CA GLY A 80 4.61 -25.43 16.00
C GLY A 80 4.06 -26.75 15.48
N ASP A 81 4.21 -27.04 14.20
CA ASP A 81 3.85 -28.32 13.55
C ASP A 81 5.03 -29.30 13.41
N GLY A 82 6.24 -28.86 13.77
CA GLY A 82 7.46 -29.64 13.73
C GLY A 82 8.29 -29.47 12.45
N ALA A 83 7.83 -28.69 11.47
CA ALA A 83 8.63 -28.27 10.33
C ALA A 83 9.31 -26.92 10.59
N LEU A 84 10.44 -26.67 9.93
CA LEU A 84 11.09 -25.37 9.99
C LEU A 84 10.50 -24.44 8.93
N ASP A 85 10.36 -23.16 9.25
CA ASP A 85 9.78 -22.14 8.38
C ASP A 85 10.47 -22.11 7.01
N GLY A 86 11.80 -22.24 6.99
CA GLY A 86 12.58 -22.28 5.74
C GLY A 86 12.29 -23.51 4.88
N ALA A 87 12.04 -24.67 5.51
CA ALA A 87 11.67 -25.90 4.81
C ALA A 87 10.28 -25.79 4.21
N GLU A 88 9.33 -25.23 4.95
CA GLU A 88 7.98 -24.95 4.47
C GLU A 88 7.98 -23.94 3.33
N ILE A 89 8.65 -22.81 3.48
CA ILE A 89 8.77 -21.78 2.43
C ILE A 89 9.34 -22.41 1.16
N LYS A 90 10.38 -23.24 1.26
CA LYS A 90 10.96 -23.93 0.12
C LYS A 90 9.95 -24.87 -0.55
N ALA A 91 9.20 -25.65 0.24
CA ALA A 91 8.15 -26.55 -0.23
C ALA A 91 6.89 -25.82 -0.76
N GLY A 92 6.75 -24.53 -0.47
CA GLY A 92 5.56 -23.76 -0.83
C GLY A 92 4.42 -23.89 0.18
N SER A 93 4.73 -24.30 1.39
CA SER A 93 3.84 -24.38 2.53
C SER A 93 3.90 -23.11 3.37
N ASN A 94 2.99 -22.95 4.33
CA ASN A 94 2.77 -21.65 4.98
C ASN A 94 3.17 -21.79 6.45
N PRO A 95 4.31 -21.19 6.84
CA PRO A 95 4.90 -21.36 8.17
C PRO A 95 4.11 -20.75 9.32
N GLY A 96 3.02 -20.04 9.01
CA GLY A 96 2.07 -19.56 10.01
C GLY A 96 0.88 -20.49 10.20
N LYS A 97 0.86 -21.69 9.60
CA LYS A 97 -0.30 -22.58 9.50
C LYS A 97 0.05 -24.05 9.65
N LYS A 98 -0.15 -24.60 10.86
CA LYS A 98 0.03 -26.03 11.22
C LYS A 98 -0.59 -27.09 10.29
N THR A 99 -1.52 -26.67 9.44
CA THR A 99 -2.23 -27.55 8.48
C THR A 99 -1.59 -27.50 7.09
N SER A 100 -0.50 -26.77 6.93
CA SER A 100 0.21 -26.48 5.69
C SER A 100 1.66 -26.92 5.87
N THR A 101 1.92 -28.23 5.80
CA THR A 101 3.27 -28.80 6.03
C THR A 101 4.05 -28.92 4.72
N PRO A 102 5.37 -29.15 4.73
CA PRO A 102 6.17 -29.34 3.50
C PRO A 102 5.63 -30.43 2.55
N GLU A 103 5.07 -31.51 3.11
CA GLU A 103 4.50 -32.64 2.37
C GLU A 103 3.06 -32.37 1.92
N SER A 104 2.37 -31.45 2.59
CA SER A 104 0.97 -31.11 2.31
C SER A 104 0.72 -29.60 2.48
N PRO A 105 1.15 -28.77 1.51
CA PRO A 105 0.90 -27.33 1.54
C PRO A 105 -0.59 -26.94 1.59
N GLY A 106 -1.48 -27.83 1.12
CA GLY A 106 -2.93 -27.66 1.20
C GLY A 106 -3.44 -26.34 0.58
N LYS A 107 -4.61 -25.89 1.06
CA LYS A 107 -5.27 -24.65 0.60
C LYS A 107 -4.53 -23.38 1.03
N PHE A 108 -3.70 -23.46 2.05
CA PHE A 108 -3.00 -22.32 2.64
C PHE A 108 -1.57 -22.17 2.13
N GLY A 109 -1.10 -23.09 1.28
CA GLY A 109 0.21 -23.04 0.65
C GLY A 109 0.44 -21.75 -0.16
N LEU A 110 1.70 -21.37 -0.23
CA LEU A 110 2.22 -20.19 -0.93
C LEU A 110 2.00 -20.24 -2.45
N ALA A 111 1.61 -21.39 -2.99
CA ALA A 111 1.38 -21.59 -4.42
C ALA A 111 0.17 -20.83 -4.99
N THR A 112 -0.71 -20.30 -4.14
CA THR A 112 -1.82 -19.44 -4.59
C THR A 112 -1.53 -17.99 -4.21
N PRO A 113 -0.89 -17.19 -5.07
CA PRO A 113 -0.84 -15.75 -4.85
C PRO A 113 -2.26 -15.20 -4.92
N SER A 114 -2.92 -15.06 -3.77
CA SER A 114 -4.12 -14.24 -3.71
C SER A 114 -3.66 -12.80 -3.60
N THR A 115 -3.71 -12.05 -4.70
CA THR A 115 -3.71 -10.60 -4.58
C THR A 115 -4.98 -10.24 -3.84
N PHE A 116 -4.85 -9.77 -2.60
CA PHE A 116 -5.97 -9.26 -1.84
C PHE A 116 -6.65 -8.17 -2.67
N ILE A 117 -7.95 -8.32 -2.93
CA ILE A 117 -8.74 -7.30 -3.60
C ILE A 117 -9.54 -6.59 -2.52
N PRO A 118 -9.30 -5.31 -2.23
CA PRO A 118 -10.07 -4.52 -1.28
C PRO A 118 -11.45 -4.19 -1.89
N VAL A 119 -12.32 -5.21 -2.01
CA VAL A 119 -13.61 -5.11 -2.71
C VAL A 119 -14.47 -3.99 -2.13
N GLU A 120 -14.53 -3.85 -0.80
CA GLU A 120 -15.41 -2.88 -0.16
C GLU A 120 -15.03 -1.42 -0.49
N PRO A 121 -13.76 -0.99 -0.33
CA PRO A 121 -13.34 0.32 -0.84
C PRO A 121 -13.51 0.48 -2.36
N LEU A 122 -13.27 -0.58 -3.15
CA LEU A 122 -13.37 -0.52 -4.61
C LEU A 122 -14.82 -0.40 -5.10
N ARG A 123 -15.81 -0.89 -4.36
CA ARG A 123 -17.24 -0.64 -4.67
C ARG A 123 -17.59 0.85 -4.65
N HIS A 124 -16.92 1.64 -3.82
CA HIS A 124 -17.14 3.09 -3.84
C HIS A 124 -16.64 3.75 -5.13
N ILE A 125 -15.72 3.10 -5.86
CA ILE A 125 -15.17 3.57 -7.14
C ILE A 125 -15.95 2.97 -8.32
N PHE A 126 -16.09 1.65 -8.36
CA PHE A 126 -16.64 0.91 -9.50
C PHE A 126 -18.14 0.64 -9.41
N GLY A 127 -18.79 0.92 -8.28
CA GLY A 127 -20.18 0.52 -8.05
C GLY A 127 -20.35 -0.99 -8.03
N ASP A 128 -21.40 -1.48 -8.70
CA ASP A 128 -21.80 -2.89 -8.74
C ASP A 128 -21.03 -3.73 -9.78
N ALA A 129 -19.77 -3.38 -10.05
CA ALA A 129 -18.94 -4.15 -10.97
C ALA A 129 -18.95 -5.64 -10.60
N ARG A 130 -19.38 -6.48 -11.54
CA ARG A 130 -19.59 -7.92 -11.31
C ARG A 130 -18.30 -8.68 -11.01
N ARG A 131 -17.17 -8.17 -11.49
CA ARG A 131 -15.86 -8.79 -11.34
C ARG A 131 -14.79 -7.70 -11.25
N ILE A 132 -13.88 -7.89 -10.30
CA ILE A 132 -12.68 -7.08 -10.14
C ILE A 132 -11.46 -7.98 -10.34
N GLU A 133 -10.51 -7.53 -11.14
CA GLU A 133 -9.20 -8.16 -11.30
C GLU A 133 -8.13 -7.29 -10.67
N ALA A 134 -7.13 -7.89 -10.04
CA ALA A 134 -5.93 -7.17 -9.60
C ALA A 134 -4.75 -7.51 -10.50
N SER A 135 -3.88 -6.54 -10.74
CA SER A 135 -2.60 -6.71 -11.41
C SER A 135 -1.57 -5.83 -10.73
N GLU A 136 -0.46 -6.42 -10.33
CA GLU A 136 0.73 -5.68 -9.97
C GLU A 136 1.53 -5.37 -11.26
N VAL A 137 2.06 -4.15 -11.36
CA VAL A 137 2.87 -3.70 -12.50
C VAL A 137 4.15 -3.05 -12.01
N GLU A 138 5.29 -3.69 -12.28
CA GLU A 138 6.60 -3.06 -12.14
C GLU A 138 6.87 -2.15 -13.34
N LEU A 139 7.33 -0.92 -13.07
CA LEU A 139 7.73 0.02 -14.11
C LEU A 139 9.14 -0.31 -14.60
N SER A 140 9.28 -0.42 -15.92
CA SER A 140 10.60 -0.47 -16.56
C SER A 140 11.35 0.86 -16.44
N LYS A 141 12.68 0.84 -16.65
CA LYS A 141 13.53 2.06 -16.65
C LYS A 141 12.99 3.15 -17.59
N ASP A 142 12.56 2.77 -18.80
CA ASP A 142 11.96 3.68 -19.77
C ASP A 142 10.63 4.28 -19.30
N MET A 143 9.85 3.54 -18.50
CA MET A 143 8.59 4.05 -17.94
C MET A 143 8.88 5.05 -16.82
N ILE A 144 9.85 4.74 -15.96
CA ILE A 144 10.31 5.63 -14.89
C ILE A 144 10.81 6.94 -15.50
N SER A 145 11.72 6.88 -16.48
CA SER A 145 12.27 8.08 -17.13
C SER A 145 11.18 8.94 -17.78
N ARG A 146 10.19 8.33 -18.45
CA ARG A 146 9.06 9.07 -19.01
C ARG A 146 8.16 9.70 -17.95
N ALA A 147 7.95 9.02 -16.83
CA ALA A 147 7.15 9.54 -15.72
C ALA A 147 7.85 10.76 -15.11
N GLU A 148 9.13 10.62 -14.77
CA GLU A 148 9.97 11.70 -14.23
C GLU A 148 9.99 12.91 -15.15
N SER A 149 10.11 12.70 -16.47
CA SER A 149 10.08 13.79 -17.45
C SER A 149 8.73 14.52 -17.50
N ARG A 150 7.59 13.85 -17.27
CA ARG A 150 6.26 14.49 -17.26
C ARG A 150 5.96 15.20 -15.95
N ILE A 151 6.42 14.61 -14.85
CA ILE A 151 6.17 15.09 -13.50
C ILE A 151 7.12 16.24 -13.14
N GLY A 152 8.34 16.23 -13.68
CA GLY A 152 9.35 17.28 -13.49
C GLY A 152 10.25 17.06 -12.26
N HIS A 153 10.20 15.90 -11.63
CA HIS A 153 11.06 15.50 -10.52
C HIS A 153 11.24 13.98 -10.48
N PRO A 154 12.22 13.44 -9.71
CA PRO A 154 12.39 12.00 -9.54
C PRO A 154 11.11 11.33 -9.04
N LEU A 155 10.82 10.14 -9.55
CA LEU A 155 9.61 9.40 -9.22
C LEU A 155 9.70 8.86 -7.80
N ASP A 156 8.63 9.01 -7.03
CA ASP A 156 8.51 8.37 -5.73
C ASP A 156 8.81 6.85 -5.84
N PRO A 157 9.78 6.30 -5.09
CA PRO A 157 10.12 4.89 -5.17
C PRO A 157 8.93 3.94 -4.96
N SER A 158 7.91 4.36 -4.20
CA SER A 158 6.69 3.58 -3.99
C SER A 158 5.86 3.41 -5.26
N LEU A 159 5.96 4.33 -6.22
CA LEU A 159 5.23 4.30 -7.49
C LEU A 159 5.92 3.46 -8.58
N ARG A 160 7.10 2.90 -8.30
CA ARG A 160 7.78 1.97 -9.23
C ARG A 160 7.02 0.66 -9.41
N TRP A 161 6.10 0.37 -8.51
CA TRP A 161 5.24 -0.80 -8.53
C TRP A 161 3.81 -0.36 -8.28
N LEU A 162 2.94 -0.55 -9.28
CA LEU A 162 1.55 -0.15 -9.22
C LEU A 162 0.66 -1.35 -8.96
N ASP A 163 -0.16 -1.28 -7.92
CA ASP A 163 -1.27 -2.21 -7.70
C ASP A 163 -2.52 -1.68 -8.39
N LEU A 164 -2.87 -2.31 -9.50
CA LEU A 164 -3.98 -1.91 -10.36
C LEU A 164 -5.16 -2.82 -10.14
N TYR A 165 -6.32 -2.24 -9.86
CA TYR A 165 -7.58 -2.95 -9.75
C TYR A 165 -8.45 -2.60 -10.94
N PHE A 166 -8.93 -3.57 -11.69
CA PHE A 166 -9.73 -3.35 -12.89
C PHE A 166 -11.16 -3.81 -12.67
N ALA A 167 -12.13 -2.95 -12.96
CA ALA A 167 -13.50 -3.41 -13.14
C ALA A 167 -13.59 -4.14 -14.50
N VAL A 168 -14.21 -5.32 -14.48
CA VAL A 168 -14.42 -6.14 -15.68
C VAL A 168 -15.91 -6.32 -15.92
N GLU A 169 -16.35 -5.84 -17.08
CA GLU A 169 -17.72 -5.99 -17.57
C GLU A 169 -17.68 -6.71 -18.91
N GLU A 170 -18.52 -7.75 -19.06
CA GLU A 170 -18.60 -8.54 -20.31
C GLU A 170 -17.22 -9.05 -20.81
N GLY A 171 -16.32 -9.38 -19.86
CA GLY A 171 -14.98 -9.86 -20.17
C GLY A 171 -13.97 -8.77 -20.55
N ARG A 172 -14.34 -7.49 -20.52
CA ARG A 172 -13.46 -6.37 -20.87
C ARG A 172 -13.20 -5.46 -19.66
N ARG A 173 -11.96 -5.00 -19.51
CA ARG A 173 -11.59 -4.00 -18.52
C ARG A 173 -12.19 -2.65 -18.89
N THR A 174 -13.05 -2.09 -18.05
CA THR A 174 -13.78 -0.84 -18.33
C THR A 174 -13.20 0.37 -17.60
N SER A 175 -12.64 0.12 -16.42
CA SER A 175 -12.02 1.13 -15.56
C SER A 175 -10.89 0.51 -14.73
N VAL A 176 -10.04 1.36 -14.17
CA VAL A 176 -8.92 0.96 -13.32
C VAL A 176 -8.86 1.86 -12.09
N ALA A 177 -8.50 1.31 -10.94
CA ALA A 177 -8.30 2.06 -9.71
C ALA A 177 -6.91 1.76 -9.15
N LEU A 178 -6.36 2.75 -8.47
CA LEU A 178 -5.11 2.67 -7.73
C LEU A 178 -5.29 3.25 -6.34
N PHE A 179 -4.53 2.70 -5.39
CA PHE A 179 -4.44 3.21 -4.03
C PHE A 179 -3.20 4.09 -3.93
N ILE A 180 -3.38 5.30 -3.42
CA ILE A 180 -2.36 6.33 -3.28
C ILE A 180 -2.20 6.62 -1.80
N TYR A 181 -1.06 6.22 -1.28
CA TYR A 181 -0.71 6.40 0.12
C TYR A 181 -0.01 7.75 0.26
N ALA A 182 -0.69 8.69 0.90
CA ALA A 182 -0.18 10.03 1.11
C ALA A 182 0.04 10.25 2.61
N GLU A 183 1.29 10.48 2.99
CA GLU A 183 1.63 11.02 4.30
C GLU A 183 2.00 12.48 4.11
N THR A 184 1.27 13.35 4.79
CA THR A 184 1.52 14.79 4.85
C THR A 184 2.00 15.13 6.26
N GLN A 185 2.49 16.34 6.46
CA GLN A 185 2.99 16.76 7.78
C GLN A 185 1.96 16.63 8.92
N LYS A 186 0.66 16.66 8.59
CA LYS A 186 -0.44 16.68 9.57
C LYS A 186 -1.31 15.43 9.56
N ALA A 187 -1.24 14.61 8.52
CA ALA A 187 -2.15 13.48 8.39
C ALA A 187 -1.64 12.40 7.43
N LYS A 188 -2.11 11.17 7.66
CA LYS A 188 -1.92 10.03 6.76
C LYS A 188 -3.25 9.71 6.12
N PHE A 189 -3.28 9.61 4.81
CA PHE A 189 -4.48 9.29 4.05
C PHE A 189 -4.19 8.19 3.04
N VAL A 190 -5.23 7.42 2.75
CA VAL A 190 -5.26 6.56 1.57
C VAL A 190 -6.26 7.16 0.60
N ALA A 191 -5.81 7.73 -0.50
CA ALA A 191 -6.70 8.12 -1.59
C ALA A 191 -6.88 6.93 -2.54
N ILE A 192 -8.10 6.63 -2.94
CA ILE A 192 -8.38 5.67 -4.02
C ILE A 192 -8.90 6.49 -5.18
N VAL A 193 -8.26 6.35 -6.33
CA VAL A 193 -8.67 7.07 -7.54
C VAL A 193 -8.95 6.06 -8.64
N GLY A 194 -10.18 6.08 -9.15
CA GLY A 194 -10.60 5.33 -10.31
C GLY A 194 -10.50 6.17 -11.57
N LEU A 195 -10.02 5.57 -12.66
CA LEU A 195 -9.98 6.13 -14.00
C LEU A 195 -10.88 5.35 -14.95
N ASP A 196 -11.51 6.06 -15.88
CA ASP A 196 -12.19 5.47 -17.02
C ASP A 196 -11.20 5.03 -18.12
N SER A 197 -11.74 4.42 -19.18
CA SER A 197 -10.95 4.00 -20.37
C SER A 197 -10.23 5.13 -21.11
N ARG A 198 -10.52 6.41 -20.80
CA ARG A 198 -9.88 7.59 -21.39
C ARG A 198 -8.87 8.24 -20.42
N ALA A 199 -8.50 7.54 -19.35
CA ALA A 199 -7.62 8.03 -18.30
C ALA A 199 -8.13 9.31 -17.61
N ARG A 200 -9.46 9.48 -17.54
CA ARG A 200 -10.09 10.54 -16.76
C ARG A 200 -10.57 9.98 -15.44
N VAL A 201 -10.52 10.78 -14.38
CA VAL A 201 -10.98 10.37 -13.05
C VAL A 201 -12.47 10.05 -13.10
N LEU A 202 -12.80 8.78 -12.94
CA LEU A 202 -14.17 8.29 -12.81
C LEU A 202 -14.74 8.72 -11.46
N LYS A 203 -13.99 8.45 -10.39
CA LYS A 203 -14.35 8.75 -9.01
C LYS A 203 -13.11 8.66 -8.13
N SER A 204 -13.14 9.35 -7.00
CA SER A 204 -12.09 9.26 -5.99
C SER A 204 -12.67 9.29 -4.59
N VAL A 205 -12.05 8.56 -3.67
CA VAL A 205 -12.42 8.56 -2.25
C VAL A 205 -11.17 8.65 -1.37
N VAL A 206 -11.37 9.01 -0.11
CA VAL A 206 -10.34 8.97 0.93
C VAL A 206 -10.73 7.94 1.96
N LEU A 207 -9.76 7.15 2.40
CA LEU A 207 -9.87 6.34 3.60
C LEU A 207 -9.06 6.95 4.73
N SER A 208 -9.64 6.91 5.93
CA SER A 208 -8.99 7.19 7.20
C SER A 208 -9.19 5.97 8.10
N SER A 209 -8.10 5.35 8.57
CA SER A 209 -8.15 4.12 9.36
C SER A 209 -9.00 3.02 8.71
N GLY A 210 -8.88 2.86 7.40
CA GLY A 210 -9.61 1.84 6.61
C GLY A 210 -11.08 2.17 6.34
N LYS A 211 -11.62 3.29 6.84
CA LYS A 211 -13.01 3.70 6.64
C LYS A 211 -13.09 4.88 5.69
N LEU A 212 -14.18 4.96 4.92
CA LEU A 212 -14.47 6.11 4.07
C LEU A 212 -14.48 7.39 4.90
N ALA A 213 -13.58 8.31 4.58
CA ALA A 213 -13.49 9.59 5.25
C ALA A 213 -14.45 10.58 4.60
N SER A 214 -15.20 11.30 5.44
CA SER A 214 -15.91 12.52 5.04
C SER A 214 -15.08 13.74 5.42
N GLY A 215 -15.25 14.86 4.72
CA GLY A 215 -14.66 16.14 5.12
C GLY A 215 -13.99 16.89 3.97
N PRO A 216 -13.12 17.86 4.29
CA PRO A 216 -12.56 18.79 3.31
C PRO A 216 -11.75 18.10 2.22
N TYR A 217 -10.89 17.13 2.56
CA TYR A 217 -10.09 16.39 1.58
C TYR A 217 -10.93 15.48 0.69
N ALA A 218 -11.97 14.83 1.24
CA ALA A 218 -12.89 14.01 0.46
C ALA A 218 -13.68 14.86 -0.54
N ARG A 219 -14.15 16.05 -0.12
CA ARG A 219 -14.79 17.03 -1.02
C ARG A 219 -13.82 17.52 -2.08
N TYR A 220 -12.58 17.86 -1.69
CA TYR A 220 -11.58 18.31 -2.64
C TYR A 220 -11.26 17.28 -3.72
N LEU A 221 -11.04 16.02 -3.33
CA LEU A 221 -10.81 14.94 -4.30
C LEU A 221 -12.02 14.70 -5.20
N SER A 222 -13.26 14.84 -4.69
CA SER A 222 -14.47 14.69 -5.53
C SER A 222 -14.49 15.65 -6.73
N CYS A 223 -13.85 16.83 -6.62
CA CYS A 223 -13.73 17.79 -7.71
C CYS A 223 -12.80 17.33 -8.84
N PHE A 224 -12.06 16.23 -8.66
CA PHE A 224 -11.21 15.66 -9.70
C PHE A 224 -12.02 14.89 -10.73
N GLN A 225 -13.28 14.53 -10.45
CA GLN A 225 -14.14 13.77 -11.36
C GLN A 225 -14.19 14.40 -12.76
N GLY A 226 -13.97 13.58 -13.79
CA GLY A 226 -13.91 13.95 -15.20
C GLY A 226 -12.58 14.57 -15.67
N LYS A 227 -11.64 14.87 -14.76
CA LYS A 227 -10.36 15.50 -15.08
C LYS A 227 -9.31 14.47 -15.46
N ALA A 228 -8.39 14.85 -16.34
CA ALA A 228 -7.15 14.11 -16.56
C ALA A 228 -6.09 14.54 -15.54
N ALA A 229 -4.98 13.81 -15.45
CA ALA A 229 -3.89 14.12 -14.51
C ALA A 229 -3.34 15.56 -14.65
N ALA A 230 -3.20 16.04 -15.89
CA ALA A 230 -2.75 17.40 -16.17
C ALA A 230 -3.77 18.49 -15.76
N ASP A 231 -5.06 18.13 -15.69
CA ASP A 231 -6.17 19.06 -15.47
C ASP A 231 -6.69 19.05 -14.03
N LEU A 232 -5.96 18.42 -13.09
CA LEU A 232 -6.41 18.36 -11.70
C LEU A 232 -6.45 19.77 -11.10
N PRO A 233 -7.60 20.21 -10.57
CA PRO A 233 -7.81 21.57 -10.06
C PRO A 233 -6.90 21.86 -8.87
N ALA A 234 -6.54 23.12 -8.67
CA ALA A 234 -5.91 23.57 -7.44
C ALA A 234 -6.96 23.60 -6.30
N PRO A 235 -6.54 23.60 -5.01
CA PRO A 235 -7.47 23.66 -3.89
C PRO A 235 -8.45 24.84 -3.97
N SER A 236 -8.00 25.99 -4.47
CA SER A 236 -8.80 27.21 -4.67
C SER A 236 -9.95 27.04 -5.66
N ASP A 237 -9.81 26.11 -6.62
CA ASP A 237 -10.74 25.99 -7.75
C ASP A 237 -11.94 25.09 -7.41
N CYS A 238 -11.89 24.40 -6.27
CA CYS A 238 -12.86 23.39 -5.86
C CYS A 238 -13.91 23.90 -4.86
N ALA A 239 -13.56 24.88 -4.00
CA ALA A 239 -14.43 25.64 -3.07
C ALA A 239 -13.55 26.52 -2.14
N PRO A 240 -14.09 27.53 -1.43
CA PRO A 240 -13.28 28.43 -0.59
C PRO A 240 -12.58 27.65 0.54
N THR A 241 -11.25 27.64 0.51
CA THR A 241 -10.36 26.94 1.45
C THR A 241 -10.49 27.44 2.89
N ASP A 242 -11.04 28.64 3.07
CA ASP A 242 -11.05 29.42 4.30
C ASP A 242 -12.26 29.17 5.22
N LYS A 243 -13.39 28.69 4.71
CA LYS A 243 -14.61 28.47 5.53
C LYS A 243 -14.87 27.03 5.96
N GLN A 244 -14.01 26.08 5.59
CA GLN A 244 -14.32 24.65 5.72
C GLN A 244 -13.18 23.77 6.28
N GLY A 245 -12.04 24.33 6.67
CA GLY A 245 -10.96 23.57 7.31
C GLY A 245 -10.11 22.72 6.36
N LEU A 246 -10.02 23.08 5.07
CA LEU A 246 -9.05 22.49 4.15
C LEU A 246 -7.70 23.16 4.35
N ASP A 247 -6.70 22.43 4.84
CA ASP A 247 -5.33 22.94 4.93
C ASP A 247 -4.75 23.02 3.51
N GLY A 248 -4.62 24.23 2.98
CA GLY A 248 -4.17 24.49 1.62
C GLY A 248 -2.84 23.80 1.25
N PRO A 249 -1.79 23.90 2.09
CA PRO A 249 -0.53 23.19 1.87
C PRO A 249 -0.71 21.67 1.76
N THR A 250 -1.44 21.07 2.70
CA THR A 250 -1.73 19.63 2.71
C THR A 250 -2.53 19.20 1.49
N ALA A 251 -3.50 20.02 1.05
CA ALA A 251 -4.30 19.77 -0.14
C ALA A 251 -3.48 19.87 -1.42
N LEU A 252 -2.52 20.80 -1.49
CA LEU A 252 -1.60 20.92 -2.62
C LEU A 252 -0.65 19.73 -2.71
N GLU A 253 -0.14 19.25 -1.57
CA GLU A 253 0.69 18.04 -1.49
C GLU A 253 -0.10 16.80 -1.94
N LEU A 254 -1.33 16.61 -1.45
CA LEU A 254 -2.22 15.53 -1.87
C LEU A 254 -2.49 15.57 -3.38
N ARG A 255 -2.75 16.76 -3.94
CA ARG A 255 -2.90 16.94 -5.39
C ARG A 255 -1.65 16.50 -6.16
N GLY A 256 -0.47 16.90 -5.67
CA GLY A 256 0.81 16.51 -6.26
C GLY A 256 0.95 14.99 -6.31
N LYS A 257 0.73 14.30 -5.18
CA LYS A 257 0.78 12.84 -5.10
C LYS A 257 -0.23 12.15 -6.01
N VAL A 258 -1.45 12.66 -6.09
CA VAL A 258 -2.46 12.11 -7.02
C VAL A 258 -2.05 12.31 -8.46
N ARG A 259 -1.63 13.51 -8.85
CA ARG A 259 -1.15 13.79 -10.21
C ARG A 259 0.01 12.88 -10.60
N GLU A 260 1.00 12.75 -9.72
CA GLU A 260 2.17 11.88 -9.92
C GLU A 260 1.75 10.43 -10.22
N ALA A 261 0.84 9.89 -9.40
CA ALA A 261 0.36 8.53 -9.57
C ALA A 261 -0.47 8.33 -10.85
N LEU A 262 -1.28 9.32 -11.24
CA LEU A 262 -2.09 9.25 -12.47
C LEU A 262 -1.25 9.38 -13.76
N GLU A 263 -0.23 10.22 -13.77
CA GLU A 263 0.71 10.32 -14.89
C GLU A 263 1.47 9.00 -15.07
N THR A 264 1.94 8.44 -13.95
CA THR A 264 2.64 7.16 -13.90
C THR A 264 1.76 6.03 -14.42
N LEU A 265 0.49 5.97 -13.98
CA LEU A 265 -0.48 5.00 -14.47
C LEU A 265 -0.74 5.15 -15.97
N SER A 266 -0.87 6.37 -16.47
CA SER A 266 -1.11 6.62 -17.90
C SER A 266 0.03 6.06 -18.76
N ILE A 267 1.27 6.18 -18.30
CA ILE A 267 2.44 5.57 -18.96
C ILE A 267 2.40 4.04 -18.88
N ALA A 268 1.95 3.50 -17.74
CA ALA A 268 1.84 2.06 -17.54
C ALA A 268 0.81 1.39 -18.45
N LEU A 269 -0.32 2.06 -18.69
CA LEU A 269 -1.41 1.54 -19.51
C LEU A 269 -1.14 1.68 -21.01
N ALA A 270 -0.42 2.71 -21.44
CA ALA A 270 -0.14 2.99 -22.86
C ALA A 270 0.68 1.89 -23.59
N ARG A 271 1.26 0.92 -22.87
CA ARG A 271 1.97 -0.23 -23.46
C ARG A 271 1.13 -1.49 -23.61
N ARG A 272 -0.11 -1.51 -23.09
CA ARG A 272 -1.00 -2.69 -23.10
C ARG A 272 -2.09 -2.62 -24.17
N THR A 273 -2.11 -1.55 -24.98
CA THR A 273 -2.95 -1.36 -26.17
C THR A 273 -2.08 -1.49 -27.41
#